data_AF-A0A520KRM5-F1
#
_entry.id   AF-A0A520KRM5-F1
#
_cell.length_a   1.000
_cell.length_b   1.000
_cell.length_c   1.000
_cell.angle_alpha   90.00
_cell.angle_beta   90.00
_cell.angle_gamma   90.00
#
_symmetry.space_group_name_H-M   'P 1'
#
loop_
_entity.id
_entity.type
_entity.pdbx_description
1 polymer ?
#
loop_
_entity_poly.entity_id
_entity_poly.type
_entity_poly.pdbx_seq_one_letter_code
_entity_poly.pdbx_strand_id
1 'polypeptide(L)' 'MYRCIKCNKVVEISDHREIRCPFCGNRIFLKERPVAFIKEVKAE' A
#
# COMPACT_ATOMS: atom_id res chain seq x y z
N MET A 1 4.78 1.69 3.54
CA MET A 1 3.73 0.74 3.91
C MET A 1 2.81 0.49 2.73
N TYR A 2 2.49 -0.77 2.47
CA TYR A 2 1.63 -1.20 1.37
C TYR A 2 0.36 -1.81 1.94
N ARG A 3 -0.78 -1.50 1.36
CA ARG A 3 -2.08 -2.04 1.77
C ARG A 3 -2.56 -3.05 0.75
N CYS A 4 -2.96 -4.24 1.19
CA CYS A 4 -3.59 -5.20 0.27
C CYS A 4 -5.01 -4.74 -0.08
N ILE A 5 -5.40 -4.76 -1.37
CA ILE A 5 -6.73 -4.28 -1.81
C ILE A 5 -7.90 -5.13 -1.29
N LYS A 6 -7.66 -6.41 -0.96
CA LYS A 6 -8.74 -7.34 -0.57
C LYS A 6 -8.95 -7.41 0.94
N CYS A 7 -7.88 -7.60 1.71
CA CYS A 7 -7.98 -7.68 3.17
C CYS A 7 -7.76 -6.32 3.85
N ASN A 8 -7.39 -5.27 3.10
CA ASN A 8 -7.16 -3.92 3.60
C ASN A 8 -6.11 -3.81 4.72
N LYS A 9 -5.34 -4.87 4.96
CA LYS A 9 -4.25 -4.90 5.95
C LYS A 9 -3.02 -4.23 5.38
N VAL A 10 -2.34 -3.50 6.25
CA VAL A 10 -1.02 -2.93 6.00
C VAL A 10 0.01 -4.05 6.11
N VAL A 11 0.82 -4.20 5.08
CA VAL A 11 1.89 -5.18 4.99
C VAL A 11 3.18 -4.42 4.65
N GLU A 12 4.22 -4.72 5.41
CA GLU A 12 5.58 -4.28 5.11
C GLU A 12 6.20 -5.33 4.20
N ILE A 13 6.26 -5.02 2.91
CA ILE A 13 6.96 -5.85 1.92
C ILE A 13 8.42 -5.43 1.98
N SER A 14 9.20 -6.20 2.74
CA SER A 14 10.65 -6.19 2.65
C SER A 14 11.03 -6.92 1.37
N ASP A 15 11.90 -6.31 0.58
CA ASP A 15 12.46 -6.84 -0.66
C ASP A 15 12.69 -8.36 -0.60
N HIS A 16 12.34 -9.03 -1.70
CA HIS A 16 12.70 -10.41 -2.06
C HIS A 16 11.59 -11.48 -1.95
N ARG A 17 10.93 -11.66 -3.10
CA ARG A 17 10.70 -12.92 -3.85
C ARG A 17 9.25 -13.30 -4.15
N GLU A 18 8.26 -12.93 -3.35
CA GLU A 18 6.86 -13.19 -3.71
C GLU A 18 5.93 -12.08 -3.21
N ILE A 19 5.39 -11.29 -4.14
CA ILE A 19 4.37 -10.27 -3.87
C ILE A 19 3.04 -11.00 -3.60
N ARG A 20 2.94 -11.67 -2.45
CA ARG A 20 1.72 -12.36 -1.98
C ARG A 20 1.38 -11.86 -0.59
N CYS A 21 0.14 -11.43 -0.41
CA CYS A 21 -0.35 -11.05 0.90
C CYS A 21 -0.42 -12.30 1.80
N PRO A 22 0.22 -12.30 2.99
CA PRO A 22 0.22 -13.45 3.89
C PRO A 22 -1.17 -13.82 4.44
N PHE A 23 -2.14 -12.91 4.31
CA PHE A 23 -3.50 -13.10 4.84
C PHE A 23 -4.52 -13.60 3.82
N CYS A 24 -4.34 -13.27 2.53
CA CYS A 24 -5.38 -13.55 1.53
C CYS A 24 -4.84 -14.05 0.19
N GLY A 25 -3.51 -14.20 0.04
CA GLY A 25 -2.87 -14.65 -1.19
C GLY A 25 -2.94 -13.68 -2.37
N ASN A 26 -3.58 -12.51 -2.19
CA ASN A 26 -3.68 -11.51 -3.24
C ASN A 26 -2.33 -10.84 -3.52
N ARG A 27 -2.09 -10.49 -4.77
CA ARG A 27 -0.81 -9.96 -5.27
C ARG A 27 -0.84 -8.46 -5.56
N ILE A 28 -2.01 -7.84 -5.41
CA ILE A 28 -2.19 -6.41 -5.68
C ILE A 28 -2.14 -5.63 -4.35
N PHE A 29 -1.21 -4.70 -4.29
CA PHE A 29 -0.99 -3.82 -3.15
C PHE A 29 -1.07 -2.35 -3.57
N LEU A 30 -1.65 -1.52 -2.70
CA LEU A 30 -1.74 -0.08 -2.85
C LEU A 30 -0.71 0.59 -1.94
N LYS A 31 0.06 1.54 -2.46
CA LYS A 31 0.93 2.35 -1.60
C LYS A 31 0.06 3.35 -0.83
N GLU A 32 0.25 3.44 0.48
CA GLU A 32 -0.49 4.41 1.28
C GLU A 32 -0.09 5.85 0.94
N ARG A 33 -1.05 6.76 1.08
CA ARG A 33 -0.82 8.19 0.83
C ARG A 33 0.21 8.70 1.85
N PRO A 34 1.32 9.33 1.42
CA PRO A 34 2.28 9.87 2.36
C PRO A 34 1.64 11.00 3.17
N VAL A 35 1.63 10.87 4.49
CA VAL A 35 1.13 11.92 5.41
C VAL A 35 2.14 13.05 5.59
N ALA A 36 3.43 12.77 5.36
CA ALA A 36 4.51 13.74 5.52
C ALA A 36 4.52 14.83 4.44
N PHE A 37 3.96 14.55 3.25
CA PHE A 37 3.98 15.46 2.11
C PHE A 37 2.58 15.61 1.54
N ILE A 38 1.83 16.54 2.11
CA ILE A 38 0.51 16.91 1.61
C ILE A 38 0.71 17.85 0.42
N LYS A 39 0.33 17.42 -0.78
CA LYS A 39 0.30 18.29 -1.95
C LYS A 39 -0.82 19.31 -1.77
N GLU A 40 -0.44 20.58 -1.66
CA GLU A 40 -1.37 21.70 -1.71
C GLU A 40 -1.72 22.00 -3.18
N VAL A 41 -3.01 22.07 -3.48
CA VAL A 41 -3.52 22.38 -4.83
C VAL A 41 -4.43 23.59 -4.69
N LYS A 42 -4.20 24.63 -5.49
CA LYS A 42 -5.07 25.80 -5.51
C LYS A 42 -6.42 25.40 -6.11
N ALA A 43 -7.51 25.79 -5.47
CA ALA A 43 -8.83 25.67 -6.05
C ALA A 43 -8.98 26.70 -7.19
N GLU A 44 -9.51 26.27 -8.33
CA GLU A 44 -9.95 27.12 -9.44
C GLU A 44 -11.36 27.69 -9.18
#